data_AF-A0A5C5VB50-F1
#
_entry.id   AF-A0A5C5VB50-F1
#
_cell.length_a   1.000
_cell.length_b   1.000
_cell.length_c   1.000
_cell.angle_alpha   90.00
_cell.angle_beta   90.00
_cell.angle_gamma   90.00
#
_symmetry.space_group_name_H-M   'P 1'
#
loop_
_entity.id
_entity.type
_entity.pdbx_description
1 polymer ?
#
loop_
_entity_poly.entity_id
_entity_poly.type
_entity_poly.pdbx_seq_one_letter_code
_entity_poly.pdbx_strand_id
1 'polypeptide(L)'
;MHHGPQFVRTGPILDPAQIRKVAPNYPHHDAMFPSVVATDALHNARGKYYCYFGPHDPPGGIYLAVADDPAGPWRPRTEPVIRRVWPGRLSVDHVASPHALWVRELGRLILWFHGPNWVTHWAASDDGIHFEYGGVSLQDTKPATVSYARVFRSLDGFLMIYMRRDTNGIHHLHAAHSTDAVNFQEAGRVLRSQRGHYCGGWLWRGLLIYHHDLPGHVPGRFTANLVCREFDPLTLASGDERVFYEAPLQDTPRVASACILEQDLAHLYYDAGPRLSNSICHAVLRP
;
A
#
# COMPACT_ATOMS: atom_id res chain seq x y z
N MET A 1 -19.86 1.08 23.55
CA MET A 1 -19.32 0.94 22.18
C MET A 1 -18.26 2.00 22.01
N HIS A 2 -16.98 1.65 22.02
CA HIS A 2 -15.92 2.61 21.69
C HIS A 2 -15.95 2.81 20.18
N HIS A 3 -16.47 3.95 19.73
CA HIS A 3 -16.38 4.33 18.33
C HIS A 3 -14.91 4.63 18.03
N GLY A 4 -14.33 3.92 17.06
CA GLY A 4 -12.99 4.20 16.57
C GLY A 4 -12.87 5.62 16.00
N PRO A 5 -11.66 6.02 15.60
CA PRO A 5 -11.41 7.32 14.98
C PRO A 5 -12.33 7.53 13.77
N GLN A 6 -13.01 8.68 13.70
CA GLN A 6 -13.95 8.97 12.64
C GLN A 6 -13.27 9.74 11.50
N PHE A 7 -13.14 9.11 10.34
CA PHE A 7 -12.67 9.77 9.12
C PHE A 7 -13.86 10.24 8.27
N VAL A 8 -13.76 11.44 7.70
CA VAL A 8 -14.76 12.00 6.76
C VAL A 8 -14.18 11.97 5.36
N ARG A 9 -14.85 11.25 4.46
CA ARG A 9 -14.52 11.23 3.04
C ARG A 9 -14.58 12.62 2.43
N THR A 10 -13.53 13.01 1.71
CA THR A 10 -13.52 14.25 0.92
C THR A 10 -13.72 13.99 -0.58
N GLY A 11 -13.46 12.76 -1.06
CA GLY A 11 -13.73 12.37 -2.44
C GLY A 11 -12.63 11.51 -3.06
N PRO A 12 -12.76 11.16 -4.36
CA PRO A 12 -11.68 10.56 -5.12
C PRO A 12 -10.59 11.61 -5.37
N ILE A 13 -9.32 11.24 -5.19
CA ILE A 13 -8.16 12.09 -5.48
C ILE A 13 -7.38 11.61 -6.72
N LEU A 14 -7.47 10.33 -7.05
CA LEU A 14 -6.91 9.76 -8.28
C LEU A 14 -7.93 8.81 -8.91
N ASP A 15 -8.60 9.31 -9.95
CA ASP A 15 -9.52 8.55 -10.79
C ASP A 15 -8.75 8.07 -12.05
N PRO A 16 -8.71 6.76 -12.34
CA PRO A 16 -8.06 6.21 -13.53
C PRO A 16 -8.54 6.83 -14.85
N ALA A 17 -9.81 7.23 -14.95
CA ALA A 17 -10.31 7.92 -16.14
C ALA A 17 -9.70 9.31 -16.32
N GLN A 18 -9.38 10.01 -15.23
CA GLN A 18 -8.67 11.30 -15.28
C GLN A 18 -7.16 11.09 -15.49
N ILE A 19 -6.57 10.07 -14.84
CA ILE A 19 -5.17 9.70 -15.04
C ILE A 19 -4.91 9.43 -16.54
N ARG A 20 -5.73 8.60 -17.18
CA ARG A 20 -5.56 8.27 -18.61
C ARG A 20 -5.67 9.47 -19.56
N LYS A 21 -6.30 10.58 -19.16
CA LYS A 21 -6.33 11.81 -19.98
C LYS A 21 -4.98 12.52 -20.02
N VAL A 22 -4.18 12.39 -18.96
CA VAL A 22 -2.88 13.07 -18.85
C VAL A 22 -1.69 12.11 -18.97
N ALA A 23 -1.89 10.83 -18.67
CA ALA A 23 -0.95 9.73 -18.78
C ALA A 23 -1.50 8.66 -19.74
N PRO A 24 -1.43 8.86 -21.07
CA PRO A 24 -2.03 7.94 -22.04
C PRO A 24 -1.43 6.53 -21.99
N ASN A 25 -0.23 6.38 -21.42
CA ASN A 25 0.45 5.09 -21.21
C ASN A 25 -0.03 4.34 -19.96
N TYR A 26 -0.95 4.93 -19.17
CA TYR A 26 -1.54 4.26 -18.02
C TYR A 26 -2.45 3.09 -18.47
N PRO A 27 -2.12 1.83 -18.16
CA PRO A 27 -2.67 0.71 -18.93
C PRO A 27 -4.05 0.22 -18.49
N HIS A 28 -4.58 0.68 -17.36
CA HIS A 28 -5.76 0.06 -16.75
C HIS A 28 -6.82 1.07 -16.25
N HIS A 29 -7.89 0.50 -15.68
CA HIS A 29 -9.07 1.20 -15.17
C HIS A 29 -9.12 1.27 -13.63
N ASP A 30 -8.05 0.87 -12.96
CA ASP A 30 -7.84 0.90 -11.52
C ASP A 30 -6.64 1.76 -11.13
N ALA A 31 -6.68 2.31 -9.91
CA ALA A 31 -5.53 2.91 -9.23
C ALA A 31 -5.61 2.47 -7.77
N MET A 32 -4.59 1.77 -7.29
CA MET A 32 -4.66 1.10 -5.99
C MET A 32 -3.36 1.17 -5.20
N PHE A 33 -3.45 0.72 -3.94
CA PHE A 33 -2.34 0.68 -2.99
C PHE A 33 -1.61 2.01 -2.87
N PRO A 34 -2.30 3.11 -2.50
CA PRO A 34 -1.64 4.38 -2.28
C PRO A 34 -0.50 4.24 -1.26
N SER A 35 0.59 4.95 -1.51
CA SER A 35 1.61 5.23 -0.53
C SER A 35 1.97 6.70 -0.64
N VAL A 36 1.54 7.46 0.37
CA VAL A 36 1.71 8.91 0.43
C VAL A 36 2.83 9.26 1.39
N VAL A 37 3.76 10.12 0.95
CA VAL A 37 4.86 10.63 1.75
C VAL A 37 4.97 12.15 1.63
N ALA A 38 5.39 12.80 2.71
CA ALA A 38 5.88 14.17 2.66
C ALA A 38 7.26 14.20 2.01
N THR A 39 7.60 15.32 1.37
CA THR A 39 8.78 15.44 0.50
C THR A 39 9.89 16.32 1.06
N ASP A 40 9.77 16.78 2.30
CA ASP A 40 10.72 17.73 2.92
C ASP A 40 12.17 17.23 2.92
N ALA A 41 12.37 15.91 2.91
CA ALA A 41 13.69 15.30 2.88
C ALA A 41 14.20 14.98 1.46
N LEU A 42 13.39 15.18 0.42
CA LEU A 42 13.75 14.86 -0.96
C LEU A 42 14.48 16.02 -1.64
N HIS A 43 15.41 15.69 -2.52
CA HIS A 43 16.06 16.69 -3.37
C HIS A 43 15.10 17.17 -4.47
N ASN A 44 15.06 18.48 -4.71
CA ASN A 44 14.31 19.09 -5.82
C ASN A 44 12.84 18.64 -5.91
N ALA A 45 12.17 18.49 -4.77
CA ALA A 45 10.78 18.05 -4.69
C ALA A 45 9.85 18.90 -5.59
N ARG A 46 8.92 18.24 -6.30
CA ARG A 46 8.00 18.86 -7.27
C ARG A 46 6.62 19.20 -6.70
N GLY A 47 6.46 19.01 -5.41
CA GLY A 47 5.27 19.32 -4.61
C GLY A 47 5.52 18.82 -3.19
N LYS A 48 4.73 19.29 -2.22
CA LYS A 48 4.94 18.94 -0.80
C LYS A 48 4.68 17.46 -0.48
N TYR A 49 3.82 16.80 -1.25
CA TYR A 49 3.43 15.40 -1.04
C TYR A 49 3.50 14.60 -2.34
N TYR A 50 3.99 13.37 -2.22
CA TYR A 50 4.05 12.39 -3.31
C TYR A 50 3.16 11.20 -2.97
N CYS A 51 2.33 10.75 -3.92
CA CYS A 51 1.51 9.55 -3.84
C CYS A 51 1.99 8.54 -4.89
N TYR A 52 2.59 7.45 -4.43
CA TYR A 52 2.92 6.30 -5.27
C TYR A 52 1.71 5.36 -5.37
N PHE A 53 1.38 4.92 -6.57
CA PHE A 53 0.25 4.05 -6.84
C PHE A 53 0.48 3.24 -8.11
N GLY A 54 -0.36 2.25 -8.39
CA GLY A 54 -0.31 1.56 -9.66
C GLY A 54 -1.54 0.69 -9.89
N PRO A 55 -1.73 0.20 -11.12
CA PRO A 55 -2.71 -0.84 -11.41
C PRO A 55 -2.23 -2.20 -10.90
N HIS A 56 -3.15 -3.13 -10.68
CA HIS A 56 -2.80 -4.47 -10.18
C HIS A 56 -2.16 -5.36 -11.24
N ASP A 57 -2.76 -5.42 -12.42
CA ASP A 57 -2.53 -6.47 -13.40
C ASP A 57 -1.42 -6.11 -14.41
N PRO A 58 -0.84 -7.10 -15.14
CA PRO A 58 0.07 -6.84 -16.25
C PRO A 58 -0.57 -5.93 -17.32
N PRO A 59 0.17 -4.95 -17.90
CA PRO A 59 1.62 -4.73 -17.78
C PRO A 59 2.10 -3.95 -16.54
N GLY A 60 1.22 -3.60 -15.60
CA GLY A 60 1.58 -2.99 -14.30
C GLY A 60 2.39 -1.69 -14.38
N GLY A 61 3.08 -1.37 -13.28
CA GLY A 61 3.94 -0.19 -13.17
C GLY A 61 3.55 0.69 -11.99
N ILE A 62 4.53 1.34 -11.36
CA ILE A 62 4.25 2.26 -10.25
C ILE A 62 4.37 3.69 -10.77
N TYR A 63 3.27 4.40 -10.69
CA TYR A 63 3.12 5.80 -11.05
C TYR A 63 3.22 6.68 -9.81
N LEU A 64 3.42 7.97 -10.06
CA LEU A 64 3.54 9.00 -9.04
C LEU A 64 2.53 10.10 -9.35
N ALA A 65 1.83 10.59 -8.33
CA ALA A 65 1.15 11.87 -8.36
C ALA A 65 1.74 12.81 -7.30
N VAL A 66 1.76 14.11 -7.61
CA VAL A 66 2.29 15.14 -6.70
C VAL A 66 1.20 16.13 -6.31
N ALA A 67 1.24 16.63 -5.08
CA ALA A 67 0.32 17.65 -4.57
C ALA A 67 1.04 18.57 -3.58
N ASP A 68 0.48 19.76 -3.37
CA ASP A 68 0.96 20.73 -2.37
C ASP A 68 0.10 20.74 -1.10
N ASP A 69 -1.01 19.98 -1.11
CA ASP A 69 -1.95 19.78 -0.02
C ASP A 69 -2.31 18.28 0.03
N PRO A 70 -2.44 17.67 1.22
CA PRO A 70 -2.83 16.26 1.35
C PRO A 70 -4.16 15.90 0.64
N ALA A 71 -5.14 16.80 0.65
CA ALA A 71 -6.42 16.61 -0.03
C ALA A 71 -6.34 16.82 -1.55
N GLY A 72 -5.19 17.28 -2.07
CA GLY A 72 -4.98 17.61 -3.47
C GLY A 72 -5.23 19.09 -3.79
N PRO A 73 -5.28 19.47 -5.08
CA PRO A 73 -5.37 18.59 -6.25
C PRO A 73 -4.08 17.79 -6.49
N TRP A 74 -4.24 16.52 -6.84
CA TRP A 74 -3.14 15.62 -7.18
C TRP A 74 -2.88 15.63 -8.69
N ARG A 75 -1.59 15.73 -9.07
CA ARG A 75 -1.13 15.81 -10.45
C ARG A 75 -0.34 14.54 -10.80
N PRO A 76 -0.95 13.54 -11.48
CA PRO A 76 -0.25 12.32 -11.86
C PRO A 76 0.78 12.59 -12.96
N ARG A 77 1.90 11.88 -12.89
CA ARG A 77 2.92 11.86 -13.94
C ARG A 77 2.50 10.93 -15.08
N THR A 78 3.05 11.20 -16.26
CA THR A 78 2.72 10.47 -17.49
C THR A 78 3.36 9.08 -17.56
N GLU A 79 4.51 8.91 -16.92
CA GLU A 79 5.33 7.71 -16.97
C GLU A 79 5.48 7.07 -15.58
N PRO A 80 5.60 5.73 -15.49
CA PRO A 80 5.88 5.06 -14.24
C PRO A 80 7.29 5.39 -13.73
N VAL A 81 7.41 5.58 -12.41
CA VAL A 81 8.68 5.76 -11.69
C VAL A 81 9.35 4.42 -11.38
N ILE A 82 8.58 3.33 -11.24
CA ILE A 82 9.09 1.96 -11.20
C ILE A 82 8.52 1.18 -12.38
N ARG A 83 9.42 0.62 -13.19
CA ARG A 83 9.08 -0.22 -14.36
C ARG A 83 9.19 -1.71 -14.01
N ARG A 84 8.46 -2.55 -14.74
CA ARG A 84 8.55 -4.03 -14.64
C ARG A 84 9.82 -4.61 -15.28
N VAL A 85 10.53 -3.80 -16.09
CA VAL A 85 11.79 -4.16 -16.73
C VAL A 85 12.87 -3.18 -16.32
N TRP A 86 13.95 -3.72 -15.76
CA TRP A 86 15.21 -3.04 -15.48
C TRP A 86 16.33 -3.85 -16.16
N PRO A 87 16.97 -3.32 -17.21
CA PRO A 87 17.93 -4.08 -18.01
C PRO A 87 18.99 -4.79 -17.16
N GLY A 88 19.09 -6.12 -17.33
CA GLY A 88 20.05 -6.96 -16.61
C GLY A 88 19.77 -7.17 -15.12
N ARG A 89 18.67 -6.63 -14.57
CA ARG A 89 18.37 -6.68 -13.12
C ARG A 89 16.98 -7.20 -12.76
N LEU A 90 15.96 -6.88 -13.56
CA LEU A 90 14.58 -7.29 -13.33
C LEU A 90 13.84 -7.41 -14.67
N SER A 91 13.10 -8.50 -14.87
CA SER A 91 12.16 -8.65 -15.99
C SER A 91 11.00 -9.53 -15.54
N VAL A 92 9.86 -8.90 -15.27
CA VAL A 92 8.65 -9.54 -14.73
C VAL A 92 7.40 -9.04 -15.45
N ASP A 93 6.29 -9.75 -15.34
CA ASP A 93 5.06 -9.40 -16.08
C ASP A 93 4.35 -8.15 -15.53
N HIS A 94 4.46 -7.89 -14.23
CA HIS A 94 3.92 -6.70 -13.58
C HIS A 94 4.70 -6.35 -12.31
N VAL A 95 4.52 -5.11 -11.86
CA VAL A 95 4.92 -4.64 -10.52
C VAL A 95 3.77 -3.83 -9.92
N ALA A 96 3.52 -3.99 -8.61
CA ALA A 96 2.40 -3.35 -7.92
C ALA A 96 2.62 -3.20 -6.40
N SER A 97 1.61 -2.60 -5.75
CA SER A 97 1.50 -2.32 -4.31
C SER A 97 2.68 -1.54 -3.69
N PRO A 98 2.99 -0.32 -4.16
CA PRO A 98 4.08 0.46 -3.59
C PRO A 98 3.89 0.71 -2.09
N HIS A 99 5.01 0.76 -1.37
CA HIS A 99 5.15 1.44 -0.09
C HIS A 99 6.45 2.23 -0.15
N ALA A 100 6.41 3.54 0.08
CA ALA A 100 7.57 4.41 0.13
C ALA A 100 7.78 4.95 1.55
N LEU A 101 9.04 4.99 1.99
CA LEU A 101 9.45 5.55 3.27
C LEU A 101 10.80 6.23 3.14
N TRP A 102 10.95 7.43 3.72
CA TRP A 102 12.26 8.06 3.84
C TRP A 102 13.08 7.38 4.95
N VAL A 103 14.18 6.75 4.57
CA VAL A 103 15.11 6.08 5.48
C VAL A 103 16.28 7.03 5.78
N ARG A 104 16.20 7.73 6.92
CA ARG A 104 17.17 8.74 7.35
C ARG A 104 18.60 8.19 7.41
N GLU A 105 18.75 6.96 7.87
CA GLU A 105 20.03 6.25 8.01
C GLU A 105 20.71 6.02 6.66
N LEU A 106 19.91 5.89 5.59
CA LEU A 106 20.40 5.74 4.22
C LEU A 106 20.45 7.07 3.46
N GLY A 107 19.79 8.12 3.97
CA GLY A 107 19.62 9.39 3.25
C GLY A 107 18.91 9.19 1.90
N ARG A 108 17.95 8.26 1.85
CA ARG A 108 17.24 7.86 0.64
C ARG A 108 15.78 7.56 0.94
N LEU A 109 14.94 7.81 -0.06
CA LEU A 109 13.59 7.26 -0.13
C LEU A 109 13.70 5.82 -0.62
N ILE A 110 13.20 4.87 0.16
CA ILE A 110 13.10 3.47 -0.24
C ILE A 110 11.65 3.18 -0.63
N LEU A 111 11.46 2.51 -1.76
CA LEU A 111 10.16 2.08 -2.26
C LEU A 111 10.15 0.56 -2.41
N TRP A 112 9.33 -0.13 -1.60
CA TRP A 112 9.06 -1.56 -1.70
C TRP A 112 7.85 -1.83 -2.57
N PHE A 113 7.92 -2.89 -3.38
CA PHE A 113 6.86 -3.29 -4.31
C PHE A 113 6.97 -4.77 -4.63
N HIS A 114 5.89 -5.42 -5.05
CA HIS A 114 6.01 -6.82 -5.51
C HIS A 114 6.13 -6.88 -7.03
N GLY A 115 6.82 -7.91 -7.51
CA GLY A 115 6.79 -8.36 -8.91
C GLY A 115 5.80 -9.52 -9.03
N PRO A 116 6.26 -10.75 -9.34
CA PRO A 116 5.47 -11.94 -9.04
C PRO A 116 5.03 -11.96 -7.57
N ASN A 117 3.82 -12.44 -7.28
CA ASN A 117 3.25 -12.37 -5.93
C ASN A 117 4.07 -13.05 -4.82
N TRP A 118 5.09 -13.84 -5.14
CA TRP A 118 5.98 -14.52 -4.18
C TRP A 118 7.27 -13.74 -3.88
N VAL A 119 7.45 -12.53 -4.42
CA VAL A 119 8.65 -11.70 -4.24
C VAL A 119 8.29 -10.23 -3.97
N THR A 120 8.82 -9.68 -2.88
CA THR A 120 8.88 -8.24 -2.64
C THR A 120 10.28 -7.73 -3.00
N HIS A 121 10.32 -6.70 -3.84
CA HIS A 121 11.51 -5.98 -4.29
C HIS A 121 11.59 -4.61 -3.63
N TRP A 122 12.73 -3.93 -3.83
CA TRP A 122 12.91 -2.54 -3.44
C TRP A 122 13.72 -1.74 -4.45
N ALA A 123 13.52 -0.41 -4.41
CA ALA A 123 14.30 0.57 -5.15
C ALA A 123 14.55 1.81 -4.26
N ALA A 124 15.60 2.57 -4.55
CA ALA A 124 15.97 3.78 -3.82
C ALA A 124 16.00 5.03 -4.71
N SER A 125 15.70 6.18 -4.13
CA SER A 125 15.75 7.48 -4.81
C SER A 125 16.12 8.59 -3.83
N ASP A 126 16.73 9.68 -4.31
CA ASP A 126 16.97 10.90 -3.53
C ASP A 126 15.94 12.01 -3.82
N ASP A 127 15.34 12.01 -5.00
CA ASP A 127 14.33 12.99 -5.45
C ASP A 127 12.90 12.44 -5.50
N GLY A 128 12.73 11.14 -5.21
CA GLY A 128 11.47 10.41 -5.24
C GLY A 128 10.88 10.17 -6.63
N ILE A 129 11.64 10.46 -7.69
CA ILE A 129 11.23 10.39 -9.10
C ILE A 129 12.12 9.44 -9.88
N HIS A 130 13.44 9.55 -9.72
CA HIS A 130 14.43 8.71 -10.38
C HIS A 130 14.89 7.64 -9.40
N PHE A 131 14.52 6.39 -9.68
CA PHE A 131 14.84 5.26 -8.82
C PHE A 131 15.98 4.42 -9.37
N GLU A 132 16.76 3.86 -8.46
CA GLU A 132 17.73 2.80 -8.68
C GLU A 132 17.20 1.49 -8.08
N TYR A 133 17.24 0.40 -8.84
CA TYR A 133 16.73 -0.89 -8.38
C TYR A 133 17.74 -1.52 -7.45
N GLY A 134 17.25 -1.85 -6.25
CA GLY A 134 18.06 -2.33 -5.15
C GLY A 134 18.09 -3.85 -5.01
N GLY A 135 17.04 -4.55 -5.46
CA GLY A 135 17.00 -6.02 -5.44
C GLY A 135 15.72 -6.59 -4.81
N VAL A 136 15.87 -7.79 -4.25
CA VAL A 136 14.81 -8.51 -3.53
C VAL A 136 14.94 -8.21 -2.04
N SER A 137 13.84 -7.84 -1.39
CA SER A 137 13.79 -7.63 0.06
C SER A 137 13.34 -8.86 0.83
N LEU A 138 12.36 -9.57 0.28
CA LEU A 138 11.79 -10.77 0.88
C LEU A 138 11.19 -11.64 -0.24
N GLN A 139 11.36 -12.95 -0.13
CA GLN A 139 10.83 -13.90 -1.12
C GLN A 139 10.40 -15.19 -0.42
N ASP A 140 9.45 -15.90 -1.02
CA ASP A 140 9.02 -17.23 -0.61
C ASP A 140 8.87 -18.15 -1.84
N THR A 141 8.64 -19.43 -1.62
CA THR A 141 8.43 -20.40 -2.70
C THR A 141 6.96 -20.45 -3.11
N LYS A 142 6.70 -20.60 -4.41
CA LYS A 142 5.32 -20.84 -4.89
C LYS A 142 4.75 -22.11 -4.23
N PRO A 143 3.46 -22.12 -3.84
CA PRO A 143 2.41 -21.15 -4.18
C PRO A 143 2.20 -20.02 -3.16
N ALA A 144 3.11 -19.86 -2.19
CA ALA A 144 3.01 -18.79 -1.19
C ALA A 144 3.15 -17.41 -1.85
N THR A 145 2.72 -16.38 -1.13
CA THR A 145 2.85 -14.98 -1.56
C THR A 145 3.68 -14.20 -0.55
N VAL A 146 4.38 -13.18 -1.03
CA VAL A 146 5.08 -12.16 -0.25
C VAL A 146 4.84 -10.85 -0.99
N SER A 147 3.61 -10.35 -0.90
CA SER A 147 3.18 -9.15 -1.60
C SER A 147 2.38 -8.24 -0.68
N TYR A 148 2.02 -7.05 -1.17
CA TYR A 148 1.30 -6.03 -0.41
C TYR A 148 2.04 -5.61 0.87
N ALA A 149 3.37 -5.61 0.79
CA ALA A 149 4.25 -5.25 1.87
C ALA A 149 4.06 -3.78 2.29
N ARG A 150 4.12 -3.54 3.59
CA ARG A 150 4.09 -2.21 4.21
C ARG A 150 5.16 -2.19 5.29
N VAL A 151 6.05 -1.18 5.25
CA VAL A 151 7.25 -1.13 6.09
C VAL A 151 7.15 0.03 7.07
N PHE A 152 7.45 -0.24 8.33
CA PHE A 152 7.37 0.72 9.42
C PHE A 152 8.69 0.72 10.19
N ARG A 153 9.06 1.87 10.75
CA ARG A 153 10.14 1.89 11.74
C ARG A 153 9.70 1.13 12.99
N SER A 154 10.61 0.35 13.56
CA SER A 154 10.48 -0.33 14.84
C SER A 154 11.62 0.08 15.77
N LEU A 155 11.62 -0.39 17.03
CA LEU A 155 12.66 -0.04 18.01
C LEU A 155 14.06 -0.43 17.52
N ASP A 156 14.20 -1.63 16.93
CA ASP A 156 15.48 -2.20 16.52
C ASP A 156 15.68 -2.21 14.99
N GLY A 157 14.96 -1.35 14.26
CA GLY A 157 15.08 -1.20 12.81
C GLY A 157 13.74 -1.02 12.11
N PHE A 158 13.32 -2.04 11.37
CA PHE A 158 12.15 -2.00 10.50
C PHE A 158 11.30 -3.26 10.65
N LEU A 159 9.99 -3.05 10.64
CA LEU A 159 8.96 -4.09 10.60
C LEU A 159 8.22 -4.01 9.27
N MET A 160 8.22 -5.11 8.52
CA MET A 160 7.40 -5.29 7.33
C MET A 160 6.17 -6.12 7.70
N ILE A 161 4.97 -5.60 7.43
CA ILE A 161 3.73 -6.38 7.40
C ILE A 161 3.42 -6.72 5.95
N TYR A 162 3.17 -7.99 5.64
CA TYR A 162 2.94 -8.45 4.27
C TYR A 162 1.88 -9.54 4.19
N MET A 163 1.31 -9.70 2.99
CA MET A 163 0.32 -10.72 2.69
C MET A 163 0.99 -12.03 2.29
N ARG A 164 0.66 -13.12 2.98
CA ARG A 164 1.10 -14.47 2.66
C ARG A 164 -0.08 -15.43 2.46
N ARG A 165 -0.04 -16.17 1.35
CA ARG A 165 -1.02 -17.20 1.01
C ARG A 165 -0.65 -18.54 1.63
N ASP A 166 -1.61 -19.20 2.29
CA ASP A 166 -1.46 -20.56 2.80
C ASP A 166 -1.73 -21.61 1.71
N THR A 167 -1.58 -22.90 2.06
CA THR A 167 -1.82 -24.02 1.14
C THR A 167 -3.29 -24.18 0.72
N ASN A 168 -4.24 -23.65 1.51
CA ASN A 168 -5.66 -23.62 1.17
C ASN A 168 -6.01 -22.44 0.25
N GLY A 169 -5.04 -21.59 -0.02
CA GLY A 169 -5.18 -20.42 -0.86
C GLY A 169 -5.74 -19.19 -0.15
N ILE A 170 -5.81 -19.19 1.17
CA ILE A 170 -6.27 -18.09 2.01
C ILE A 170 -5.09 -17.15 2.29
N HIS A 171 -5.35 -15.84 2.24
CA HIS A 171 -4.32 -14.84 2.54
C HIS A 171 -4.38 -14.43 4.01
N HIS A 172 -3.20 -14.36 4.61
CA HIS A 172 -2.93 -14.00 5.99
C HIS A 172 -1.97 -12.81 6.05
N LEU A 173 -1.87 -12.16 7.21
CA LEU A 173 -0.83 -11.17 7.44
C LEU A 173 0.33 -11.80 8.20
N HIS A 174 1.54 -11.58 7.70
CA HIS A 174 2.80 -11.99 8.29
C HIS A 174 3.68 -10.77 8.56
N ALA A 175 4.69 -10.95 9.39
CA ALA A 175 5.68 -9.96 9.75
C ALA A 175 7.09 -10.43 9.36
N ALA A 176 7.95 -9.48 9.02
CA ALA A 176 9.37 -9.68 8.86
C ALA A 176 10.14 -8.49 9.44
N HIS A 177 11.35 -8.72 9.94
CA HIS A 177 12.21 -7.69 10.53
C HIS A 177 13.45 -7.43 9.69
N SER A 178 13.94 -6.20 9.73
CA SER A 178 15.18 -5.77 9.09
C SER A 178 15.88 -4.73 9.95
N THR A 179 17.21 -4.73 9.97
CA THR A 179 18.02 -3.67 10.58
C THR A 179 18.50 -2.62 9.58
N ASP A 180 18.38 -2.89 8.27
CA ASP A 180 18.91 -2.06 7.18
C ASP A 180 17.84 -1.54 6.20
N ALA A 181 16.57 -1.80 6.52
CA ALA A 181 15.38 -1.46 5.73
C ALA A 181 15.23 -2.21 4.41
N VAL A 182 16.19 -3.02 3.97
CA VAL A 182 16.15 -3.62 2.62
C VAL A 182 16.23 -5.13 2.62
N ASN A 183 16.90 -5.74 3.60
CA ASN A 183 16.98 -7.19 3.77
C ASN A 183 16.10 -7.63 4.94
N PHE A 184 15.01 -8.33 4.66
CA PHE A 184 14.03 -8.75 5.68
C PHE A 184 14.10 -10.25 5.97
N GLN A 185 13.89 -10.60 7.24
CA GLN A 185 13.79 -11.99 7.72
C GLN A 185 12.39 -12.21 8.30
N GLU A 186 11.71 -13.29 7.92
CA GLU A 186 10.36 -13.61 8.42
C GLU A 186 10.37 -13.77 9.94
N ALA A 187 9.50 -13.01 10.61
CA ALA A 187 9.29 -13.06 12.05
C ALA A 187 8.10 -13.97 12.42
N GLY A 188 7.15 -14.16 11.50
CA GLY A 188 6.06 -15.11 11.64
C GLY A 188 4.70 -14.57 11.22
N ARG A 189 3.65 -15.33 11.49
CA ARG A 189 2.27 -14.95 11.16
C ARG A 189 1.72 -14.00 12.21
N VAL A 190 1.23 -12.84 11.76
CA VAL A 190 0.61 -11.81 12.59
C VAL A 190 -0.87 -12.08 12.75
N LEU A 191 -1.61 -12.27 11.65
CA LEU A 191 -3.04 -12.57 11.67
C LEU A 191 -3.37 -13.76 10.78
N ARG A 192 -4.13 -14.70 11.34
CA ARG A 192 -4.75 -15.78 10.58
C ARG A 192 -6.17 -15.36 10.18
N SER A 193 -6.42 -15.26 8.88
CA SER A 193 -7.77 -15.11 8.35
C SER A 193 -8.61 -16.34 8.69
N GLN A 194 -9.77 -16.11 9.31
CA GLN A 194 -10.77 -17.15 9.58
C GLN A 194 -11.80 -17.28 8.43
N ARG A 195 -11.95 -16.22 7.63
CA ARG A 195 -12.89 -16.15 6.50
C ARG A 195 -12.37 -15.10 5.51
N GLY A 196 -12.37 -15.40 4.21
CA GLY A 196 -11.89 -14.45 3.21
C GLY A 196 -10.38 -14.18 3.31
N HIS A 197 -9.92 -13.04 2.80
CA HIS A 197 -8.50 -12.70 2.71
C HIS A 197 -8.18 -11.49 3.58
N TYR A 198 -7.08 -11.56 4.34
CA TYR A 198 -6.52 -10.41 5.05
C TYR A 198 -5.33 -9.86 4.27
N CYS A 199 -5.39 -8.59 3.92
CA CYS A 199 -4.51 -7.98 2.93
C CYS A 199 -4.11 -6.54 3.32
N GLY A 200 -2.94 -6.10 2.87
CA GLY A 200 -2.49 -4.69 2.93
C GLY A 200 -2.47 -4.09 4.34
N GLY A 201 -1.75 -4.71 5.26
CA GLY A 201 -1.68 -4.28 6.67
C GLY A 201 -0.94 -2.96 6.87
N TRP A 202 -1.53 -2.03 7.61
CA TRP A 202 -1.02 -0.69 7.89
C TRP A 202 -0.97 -0.42 9.40
N LEU A 203 0.17 0.04 9.92
CA LEU A 203 0.33 0.38 11.33
C LEU A 203 0.04 1.85 11.58
N TRP A 204 -0.81 2.13 12.57
CA TRP A 204 -1.15 3.49 12.97
C TRP A 204 -1.61 3.54 14.43
N ARG A 205 -0.90 4.31 15.28
CA ARG A 205 -1.26 4.54 16.70
C ARG A 205 -1.58 3.25 17.49
N GLY A 206 -0.74 2.22 17.34
CA GLY A 206 -0.94 0.92 18.00
C GLY A 206 -2.03 0.04 17.37
N LEU A 207 -2.57 0.44 16.22
CA LEU A 207 -3.53 -0.35 15.46
C LEU A 207 -2.84 -1.00 14.25
N LEU A 208 -3.17 -2.25 13.99
CA LEU A 208 -2.98 -2.89 12.69
C LEU A 208 -4.29 -2.79 11.91
N ILE A 209 -4.29 -1.94 10.89
CA ILE A 209 -5.40 -1.72 9.96
C ILE A 209 -5.18 -2.60 8.73
N TYR A 210 -6.20 -3.26 8.21
CA TYR A 210 -6.08 -4.08 7.00
C TYR A 210 -7.42 -4.15 6.30
N HIS A 211 -7.42 -4.55 5.04
CA HIS A 211 -8.68 -4.82 4.35
C HIS A 211 -9.02 -6.30 4.43
N HIS A 212 -10.28 -6.55 4.74
CA HIS A 212 -10.86 -7.88 4.83
C HIS A 212 -11.67 -8.15 3.56
N ASP A 213 -11.01 -8.77 2.57
CA ASP A 213 -11.63 -9.12 1.28
C ASP A 213 -12.50 -10.38 1.48
N LEU A 214 -13.81 -10.18 1.45
CA LEU A 214 -14.81 -11.25 1.48
C LEU A 214 -15.28 -11.58 0.05
N PRO A 215 -15.41 -12.87 -0.30
CA PRO A 215 -15.93 -13.25 -1.61
C PRO A 215 -17.37 -12.73 -1.76
N GLY A 216 -17.61 -12.01 -2.85
CA GLY A 216 -18.95 -11.56 -3.24
C GLY A 216 -19.75 -12.69 -3.91
N HIS A 217 -21.01 -12.40 -4.21
CA HIS A 217 -21.92 -13.32 -4.91
C HIS A 217 -21.46 -13.63 -6.35
N VAL A 218 -20.66 -12.75 -6.95
CA VAL A 218 -20.08 -12.94 -8.28
C VAL A 218 -18.63 -13.39 -8.11
N PRO A 219 -18.21 -14.53 -8.72
CA PRO A 219 -16.83 -14.99 -8.67
C PRO A 219 -15.83 -13.89 -9.08
N GLY A 220 -14.77 -13.72 -8.30
CA GLY A 220 -13.74 -12.70 -8.54
C GLY A 220 -14.11 -11.28 -8.08
N ARG A 221 -15.36 -11.03 -7.65
CA ARG A 221 -15.72 -9.79 -6.95
C ARG A 221 -15.57 -9.95 -5.45
N PHE A 222 -15.06 -8.91 -4.81
CA PHE A 222 -14.89 -8.86 -3.37
C PHE A 222 -15.63 -7.67 -2.80
N THR A 223 -16.18 -7.86 -1.61
CA THR A 223 -16.51 -6.74 -0.72
C THR A 223 -15.41 -6.59 0.31
N ALA A 224 -15.07 -5.36 0.69
CA ALA A 224 -14.14 -5.14 1.79
C ALA A 224 -14.41 -3.85 2.53
N ASN A 225 -14.19 -3.91 3.84
CA ASN A 225 -13.99 -2.76 4.69
C ASN A 225 -12.53 -2.73 5.15
N LEU A 226 -12.09 -1.55 5.60
CA LEU A 226 -10.92 -1.48 6.46
C LEU A 226 -11.36 -1.86 7.87
N VAL A 227 -10.70 -2.87 8.42
CA VAL A 227 -10.84 -3.31 9.80
C VAL A 227 -9.53 -3.07 10.53
N CYS A 228 -9.56 -3.08 11.85
CA CYS A 228 -8.36 -2.95 12.66
C CYS A 228 -8.42 -3.81 13.90
N ARG A 229 -7.24 -4.03 14.49
CA ARG A 229 -7.03 -4.63 15.81
C ARG A 229 -6.00 -3.79 16.54
N GLU A 230 -6.08 -3.74 17.86
CA GLU A 230 -4.90 -3.38 18.66
C GLU A 230 -3.78 -4.35 18.36
N PHE A 231 -2.57 -3.85 18.24
CA PHE A 231 -1.43 -4.62 17.79
C PHE A 231 -0.16 -4.20 18.53
N ASP A 232 0.50 -5.19 19.13
CA ASP A 232 1.83 -5.02 19.70
C ASP A 232 2.88 -5.54 18.69
N PRO A 233 3.68 -4.65 18.09
CA PRO A 233 4.69 -5.04 17.11
C PRO A 233 5.86 -5.83 17.70
N LEU A 234 6.06 -5.84 19.02
CA LEU A 234 7.15 -6.58 19.66
C LEU A 234 6.79 -8.05 19.86
N THR A 235 5.56 -8.32 20.32
CA THR A 235 5.06 -9.68 20.56
C THR A 235 4.29 -10.25 19.38
N LEU A 236 3.98 -9.41 18.39
CA LEU A 236 3.05 -9.67 17.29
C LEU A 236 1.63 -10.04 17.77
N ALA A 237 1.30 -9.73 19.02
CA ALA A 237 -0.02 -9.99 19.59
C ALA A 237 -1.05 -9.01 19.03
N SER A 238 -2.28 -9.50 18.82
CA SER A 238 -3.39 -8.70 18.32
C SER A 238 -4.65 -8.90 19.15
N GLY A 239 -5.39 -7.82 19.37
CA GLY A 239 -6.72 -7.85 20.00
C GLY A 239 -7.85 -8.27 19.06
N ASP A 240 -9.07 -7.94 19.46
CA ASP A 240 -10.29 -8.22 18.70
C ASP A 240 -10.44 -7.32 17.48
N GLU A 241 -11.04 -7.89 16.42
CA GLU A 241 -11.33 -7.16 15.19
C GLU A 241 -12.46 -6.17 15.39
N ARG A 242 -12.27 -4.96 14.88
CA ARG A 242 -13.32 -3.96 14.77
C ARG A 242 -13.23 -3.25 13.43
N VAL A 243 -14.37 -2.78 12.96
CA VAL A 243 -14.43 -1.93 11.78
C VAL A 243 -13.63 -0.66 12.04
N PHE A 244 -12.75 -0.31 11.10
CA PHE A 244 -11.98 0.93 11.11
C PHE A 244 -12.62 1.98 10.22
N TYR A 245 -12.94 1.60 8.98
CA TYR A 245 -13.55 2.49 8.00
C TYR A 245 -14.35 1.67 6.97
N GLU A 246 -15.63 1.98 6.86
CA GLU A 246 -16.56 1.28 5.98
C GLU A 246 -16.67 1.96 4.62
N ALA A 247 -17.07 1.18 3.62
CA ALA A 247 -17.53 1.72 2.36
C ALA A 247 -18.68 2.72 2.59
N PRO A 248 -18.53 4.01 2.21
CA PRO A 248 -19.52 5.04 2.52
C PRO A 248 -20.74 5.05 1.58
N LEU A 249 -20.76 4.18 0.56
CA LEU A 249 -21.81 4.14 -0.46
C LEU A 249 -22.28 2.70 -0.67
N GLN A 250 -23.59 2.54 -0.83
CA GLN A 250 -24.24 1.26 -1.11
C GLN A 250 -23.68 0.59 -2.39
N ASP A 251 -23.17 1.39 -3.33
CA ASP A 251 -22.61 0.95 -4.61
C ASP A 251 -21.07 0.88 -4.65
N THR A 252 -20.38 1.20 -3.54
CA THR A 252 -18.93 1.02 -3.43
C THR A 252 -18.68 -0.25 -2.62
N PRO A 253 -18.60 -1.44 -3.22
CA PRO A 253 -18.55 -2.68 -2.45
C PRO A 253 -17.26 -2.84 -1.64
N ARG A 254 -16.24 -2.02 -1.90
CA ARG A 254 -14.87 -2.27 -1.44
C ARG A 254 -14.13 -0.98 -1.10
N VAL A 255 -13.55 -0.94 0.10
CA VAL A 255 -12.56 0.01 0.58
C VAL A 255 -11.35 -0.76 1.09
N ALA A 256 -10.17 -0.45 0.57
CA ALA A 256 -8.96 -1.23 0.85
C ALA A 256 -7.66 -0.42 0.81
N SER A 257 -6.57 -1.11 1.16
CA SER A 257 -5.18 -0.64 1.08
C SER A 257 -4.94 0.73 1.73
N ALA A 258 -5.25 0.81 3.03
CA ALA A 258 -5.05 2.01 3.81
C ALA A 258 -3.60 2.53 3.70
N CYS A 259 -3.49 3.85 3.61
CA CYS A 259 -2.27 4.61 3.84
C CYS A 259 -2.66 5.84 4.66
N ILE A 260 -2.05 6.02 5.83
CA ILE A 260 -2.31 7.15 6.70
C ILE A 260 -1.10 8.06 6.74
N LEU A 261 -1.31 9.34 6.39
CA LEU A 261 -0.34 10.41 6.54
C LEU A 261 -0.73 11.25 7.76
N GLU A 262 0.16 11.35 8.74
CA GLU A 262 0.00 12.24 9.90
C GLU A 262 0.57 13.63 9.57
N GLN A 263 -0.27 14.65 9.64
CA GLN A 263 0.09 16.07 9.57
C GLN A 263 -0.59 16.77 10.76
N ASP A 264 -1.12 17.99 10.58
CA ASP A 264 -1.97 18.64 11.59
C ASP A 264 -3.22 17.79 11.91
N LEU A 265 -3.75 17.11 10.89
CA LEU A 265 -4.76 16.05 11.02
C LEU A 265 -4.24 14.77 10.37
N ALA A 266 -4.83 13.63 10.73
CA ALA A 266 -4.55 12.38 10.05
C ALA A 266 -5.35 12.29 8.74
N HIS A 267 -4.66 11.99 7.64
CA HIS A 267 -5.23 11.82 6.31
C HIS A 267 -5.20 10.34 5.92
N LEU A 268 -6.36 9.76 5.65
CA LEU A 268 -6.53 8.39 5.17
C LEU A 268 -6.68 8.39 3.65
N TYR A 269 -5.76 7.72 2.97
CA TYR A 269 -5.83 7.36 1.57
C TYR A 269 -6.15 5.88 1.44
N TYR A 270 -7.02 5.54 0.50
CA TYR A 270 -7.52 4.18 0.33
C TYR A 270 -8.03 3.98 -1.09
N ASP A 271 -8.00 2.75 -1.59
CA ASP A 271 -8.70 2.44 -2.84
C ASP A 271 -10.17 2.13 -2.59
N ALA A 272 -11.03 2.67 -3.43
CA ALA A 272 -12.48 2.57 -3.33
C ALA A 272 -13.11 2.23 -4.69
N GLY A 273 -14.02 1.25 -4.67
CA GLY A 273 -14.74 0.79 -5.87
C GLY A 273 -14.44 -0.67 -6.20
N PRO A 274 -15.03 -1.21 -7.27
CA PRO A 274 -14.80 -2.59 -7.68
C PRO A 274 -13.31 -2.90 -7.88
N ARG A 275 -12.88 -4.11 -7.52
CA ARG A 275 -11.51 -4.58 -7.83
C ARG A 275 -11.28 -4.46 -9.34
N LEU A 276 -10.10 -3.96 -9.74
CA LEU A 276 -9.73 -3.66 -11.14
C LEU A 276 -10.53 -2.53 -11.82
N SER A 277 -11.33 -1.78 -11.04
CA SER A 277 -12.03 -0.58 -11.49
C SER A 277 -12.23 0.41 -10.33
N ASN A 278 -11.19 0.61 -9.51
CA ASN A 278 -11.23 1.45 -8.32
C ASN A 278 -10.46 2.77 -8.51
N SER A 279 -10.78 3.74 -7.66
CA SER A 279 -10.05 5.02 -7.56
C SER A 279 -9.38 5.12 -6.19
N ILE A 280 -8.32 5.91 -6.08
CA ILE A 280 -7.80 6.30 -4.76
C ILE A 280 -8.66 7.45 -4.25
N CYS A 281 -9.22 7.26 -3.06
CA CYS A 281 -10.00 8.23 -2.31
C CYS A 281 -9.22 8.76 -1.11
N HIS A 282 -9.70 9.90 -0.60
CA HIS A 282 -9.16 10.56 0.57
C HIS A 282 -10.26 10.79 1.61
N ALA A 283 -9.90 10.66 2.88
CA ALA A 283 -10.69 11.02 4.03
C ALA A 283 -9.80 11.65 5.10
N VAL A 284 -10.34 12.56 5.92
CA VAL A 284 -9.60 13.24 6.98
C VAL A 284 -10.20 12.92 8.34
N LEU A 285 -9.35 12.72 9.36
CA LEU A 285 -9.79 12.51 10.73
C LEU A 285 -10.58 13.72 11.22
N ARG A 286 -11.77 13.48 11.78
CA ARG A 286 -12.52 14.54 12.47
C ARG A 286 -11.71 15.04 13.66
N PRO A 287 -11.57 16.36 13.83
CA PRO A 287 -11.04 16.96 15.06
C PRO A 287 -11.80 16.49 16.31
#